data_AF-A0A7Z9FYX9-F1
#
_entry.id   AF-A0A7Z9FYX9-F1
#
_cell.length_a   1.000
_cell.length_b   1.000
_cell.length_c   1.000
_cell.angle_alpha   90.00
_cell.angle_beta   90.00
_cell.angle_gamma   90.00
#
_symmetry.space_group_name_H-M   'P 1'
#
loop_
_entity.id
_entity.type
_entity.pdbx_description
1 polymer ?
#
loop_
_entity_poly.entity_id
_entity_poly.type
_entity_poly.pdbx_seq_one_letter_code
_entity_poly.pdbx_strand_id
1 'polypeptide(L)'
;MQIIEHKYCYMKRFSPFLMLIFAPSSVAGGYPTGRVLDRTYYFEDAGKNMPYTLYLPKAYSAKKIWPLVVALHGLFSNPSQIIRYPRLAAQAEKYGYIMVAPMGYNTVGWYGSRGQLSSYTKPKNLGELSEKDVLNVVTIIQKEFSVDSRNIFLVGHSIGGGGTWHFGMKYPEKWAVLGPLAPAASETSMI
;
A
#
# COMPACT_ATOMS: atom_id res chain seq x y z
N MET A 1 -68.71 -15.94 13.14
CA MET A 1 -67.73 -17.05 13.28
C MET A 1 -66.35 -16.40 13.34
N GLN A 2 -65.94 -15.99 14.54
CA GLN A 2 -64.86 -16.61 15.34
C GLN A 2 -63.47 -16.22 14.78
N ILE A 3 -62.92 -15.09 15.26
CA ILE A 3 -61.82 -14.99 16.24
C ILE A 3 -60.52 -15.64 15.72
N ILE A 4 -59.46 -14.82 15.60
CA ILE A 4 -58.16 -15.01 16.29
C ILE A 4 -57.47 -13.63 16.35
N GLU A 5 -57.32 -13.10 17.56
CA GLU A 5 -56.36 -12.04 17.91
C GLU A 5 -54.93 -12.57 17.77
N HIS A 6 -53.96 -11.70 17.50
CA HIS A 6 -52.74 -11.67 18.32
C HIS A 6 -52.22 -10.24 18.53
N LYS A 7 -52.17 -9.87 19.81
CA LYS A 7 -51.59 -8.67 20.41
C LYS A 7 -50.07 -8.65 20.18
N TYR A 8 -49.42 -7.50 20.11
CA TYR A 8 -48.62 -6.86 21.19
C TYR A 8 -47.70 -5.86 20.47
N CYS A 9 -47.19 -4.75 20.99
CA CYS A 9 -47.31 -4.00 22.23
C CYS A 9 -46.70 -2.63 21.91
N TYR A 10 -47.41 -1.52 22.13
CA TYR A 10 -46.83 -0.19 22.08
C TYR A 10 -46.15 0.07 23.43
N MET A 11 -44.83 0.16 23.46
CA MET A 11 -44.10 0.71 24.61
C MET A 11 -43.12 1.79 24.14
N LYS A 12 -43.51 3.04 24.37
CA LYS A 12 -42.57 4.15 24.58
C LYS A 12 -41.74 3.82 25.82
N ARG A 13 -40.41 3.87 25.71
CA ARG A 13 -39.56 4.37 26.80
C ARG A 13 -38.23 4.88 26.26
N PHE A 14 -37.99 6.14 26.56
CA PHE A 14 -36.72 6.85 26.43
C PHE A 14 -35.59 6.07 27.12
N SER A 15 -34.43 5.98 26.47
CA SER A 15 -33.15 5.81 27.15
C SER A 15 -32.10 6.64 26.39
N PRO A 16 -31.29 7.45 27.09
CA PRO A 16 -30.47 8.47 26.48
C PRO A 16 -29.30 7.85 25.71
N PHE A 17 -29.03 8.42 24.55
CA PHE A 17 -27.76 8.28 23.85
C PHE A 17 -26.66 8.77 24.80
N LEU A 18 -25.93 7.85 25.45
CA LEU A 18 -24.68 8.19 26.11
C LEU A 18 -23.65 8.41 25.00
N MET A 19 -23.57 9.65 24.53
CA MET A 19 -22.49 10.09 23.67
C MET A 19 -21.22 10.06 24.53
N LEU A 20 -20.39 9.02 24.37
CA LEU A 20 -19.04 9.04 24.92
C LEU A 20 -18.32 10.24 24.29
N ILE A 21 -18.16 11.30 25.07
CA ILE A 21 -17.26 12.39 24.75
C ILE A 21 -15.86 11.80 24.83
N PHE A 22 -15.30 11.44 23.68
CA PHE A 22 -13.86 11.27 23.57
C PHE A 22 -13.24 12.64 23.84
N ALA A 23 -12.71 12.83 25.05
CA ALA A 23 -11.77 13.91 25.28
C ALA A 23 -10.64 13.76 24.26
N PRO A 24 -10.29 14.79 23.48
CA PRO A 24 -9.08 14.74 22.71
C PRO A 24 -7.94 14.65 23.73
N SER A 25 -7.31 13.48 23.82
CA SER A 25 -6.00 13.39 24.44
C SER A 25 -5.10 14.29 23.60
N SER A 26 -4.85 15.50 24.11
CA SER A 26 -3.83 16.40 23.62
C SER A 26 -2.50 15.67 23.73
N VAL A 27 -2.09 14.99 22.65
CA VAL A 27 -0.70 14.54 22.52
C VAL A 27 0.11 15.80 22.26
N ALA A 28 0.64 16.33 23.35
CA ALA A 28 1.62 17.37 23.39
C ALA A 28 2.82 17.01 22.48
N GLY A 29 3.24 17.98 21.66
CA GLY A 29 4.54 17.99 20.98
C GLY A 29 4.75 16.88 19.96
N GLY A 30 4.37 17.11 18.70
CA GLY A 30 4.80 16.25 17.61
C GLY A 30 6.33 16.19 17.57
N TYR A 31 6.91 15.04 17.92
CA TYR A 31 8.31 14.76 17.59
C TYR A 31 8.50 15.07 16.11
N PRO A 32 9.61 15.73 15.71
CA PRO A 32 9.78 16.01 14.29
C PRO A 32 9.84 14.65 13.57
N THR A 33 8.86 14.40 12.70
CA THR A 33 8.73 13.15 11.95
C THR A 33 9.59 13.22 10.70
N GLY A 34 9.82 12.06 10.07
CA GLY A 34 10.32 12.01 8.71
C GLY A 34 9.43 12.74 7.70
N ARG A 35 9.88 12.75 6.45
CA ARG A 35 9.24 13.48 5.35
C ARG A 35 8.49 12.51 4.44
N VAL A 36 7.25 12.85 4.09
CA VAL A 36 6.54 12.24 2.97
C VAL A 36 6.75 13.11 1.74
N LEU A 37 7.22 12.51 0.65
CA LEU A 37 7.57 13.18 -0.60
C LEU A 37 6.78 12.52 -1.74
N ASP A 38 5.81 13.23 -2.27
CA ASP A 38 5.12 12.85 -3.49
C ASP A 38 5.99 13.28 -4.68
N ARG A 39 6.35 12.33 -5.53
CA ARG A 39 7.30 12.51 -6.64
C ARG A 39 6.77 11.88 -7.91
N THR A 40 7.40 12.22 -9.02
CA THR A 40 7.12 11.64 -10.33
C THR A 40 8.41 11.25 -11.02
N TYR A 41 8.36 10.26 -11.89
CA TYR A 41 9.40 9.98 -12.87
C TYR A 41 8.76 9.76 -14.25
N TYR A 42 9.51 10.01 -15.32
CA TYR A 42 9.03 9.73 -16.66
C TYR A 42 9.20 8.24 -16.98
N PHE A 43 8.10 7.55 -17.29
CA PHE A 43 8.10 6.13 -17.62
C PHE A 43 8.01 5.93 -19.13
N GLU A 44 9.17 5.71 -19.75
CA GLU A 44 9.34 5.55 -21.20
C GLU A 44 8.35 4.53 -21.81
N ASP A 45 8.29 3.30 -21.28
CA ASP A 45 7.40 2.24 -21.81
C ASP A 45 5.91 2.60 -21.73
N ALA A 46 5.54 3.53 -20.83
CA ALA A 46 4.18 4.02 -20.67
C ALA A 46 3.93 5.37 -21.37
N GLY A 47 4.97 6.03 -21.88
CA GLY A 47 4.92 7.35 -22.48
C GLY A 47 4.33 8.44 -21.56
N LYS A 48 4.49 8.31 -20.23
CA LYS A 48 3.85 9.22 -19.26
C LYS A 48 4.63 9.35 -17.96
N ASN A 49 4.37 10.43 -17.23
CA ASN A 49 4.85 10.59 -15.86
C ASN A 49 4.07 9.68 -14.89
N MET A 50 4.81 8.93 -14.07
CA MET A 50 4.28 8.04 -13.05
C MET A 50 4.52 8.59 -11.65
N PRO A 51 3.48 8.72 -10.81
CA PRO A 51 3.66 9.14 -9.42
C PRO A 51 4.17 8.00 -8.54
N TYR A 52 4.97 8.35 -7.54
CA TYR A 52 5.31 7.49 -6.42
C TYR A 52 5.45 8.34 -5.16
N THR A 53 5.30 7.72 -3.99
CA THR A 53 5.43 8.42 -2.70
C THR A 53 6.56 7.78 -1.91
N LEU A 54 7.47 8.61 -1.42
CA LEU A 54 8.61 8.24 -0.59
C LEU A 54 8.37 8.74 0.84
N TYR A 55 8.54 7.87 1.82
CA TYR A 55 8.76 8.25 3.21
C TYR A 55 10.25 8.13 3.55
N LEU A 56 10.83 9.24 3.99
CA LEU A 56 12.21 9.32 4.42
C LEU A 56 12.27 9.60 5.93
N PRO A 57 12.78 8.68 6.76
CA PRO A 57 12.89 8.90 8.20
C PRO A 57 13.69 10.16 8.52
N LYS A 58 13.39 10.85 9.63
CA LYS A 58 14.13 12.05 10.02
C LYS A 58 15.62 11.78 10.18
N ALA A 59 15.97 10.61 10.69
CA ALA A 59 17.34 10.19 10.92
C ALA A 59 18.09 9.79 9.64
N TYR A 60 17.46 9.86 8.45
CA TYR A 60 18.12 9.49 7.20
C TYR A 60 19.42 10.28 7.00
N SER A 61 20.47 9.54 6.64
CA SER A 61 21.77 10.07 6.26
C SER A 61 22.39 9.11 5.25
N ALA A 62 22.97 9.66 4.18
CA ALA A 62 23.67 8.89 3.15
C ALA A 62 24.94 8.18 3.66
N LYS A 63 25.39 8.49 4.89
CA LYS A 63 26.52 7.82 5.56
C LYS A 63 26.17 6.43 6.11
N LYS A 64 24.88 6.13 6.25
CA LYS A 64 24.37 4.83 6.72
C LYS A 64 23.68 4.14 5.54
N ILE A 65 23.79 2.81 5.48
CA ILE A 65 23.01 1.97 4.57
C ILE A 65 21.66 1.64 5.23
N TRP A 66 20.55 1.83 4.52
CA TRP A 66 19.19 1.71 5.04
C TRP A 66 18.42 0.54 4.43
N PRO A 67 17.61 -0.19 5.23
CA PRO A 67 16.59 -1.07 4.68
C PRO A 67 15.55 -0.28 3.88
N LEU A 68 14.95 -0.93 2.88
CA LEU A 68 13.89 -0.38 2.06
C LEU A 68 12.62 -1.21 2.21
N VAL A 69 11.49 -0.56 2.48
CA VAL A 69 10.16 -1.16 2.40
C VAL A 69 9.44 -0.63 1.17
N VAL A 70 9.00 -1.52 0.29
CA VAL A 70 8.15 -1.20 -0.86
C VAL A 70 6.70 -1.53 -0.51
N ALA A 71 5.80 -0.55 -0.61
CA ALA A 71 4.41 -0.68 -0.21
C ALA A 71 3.46 -0.59 -1.42
N LEU A 72 2.72 -1.68 -1.68
CA LEU A 72 1.77 -1.79 -2.80
C LEU A 72 0.33 -1.50 -2.34
N HIS A 73 -0.32 -0.52 -2.95
CA HIS A 73 -1.64 -0.05 -2.52
C HIS A 73 -2.79 -0.97 -2.97
N GLY A 74 -3.94 -0.80 -2.32
CA GLY A 74 -5.18 -1.50 -2.66
C GLY A 74 -5.88 -0.93 -3.90
N LEU A 75 -6.97 -1.58 -4.31
CA LEU A 75 -7.82 -1.13 -5.41
C LEU A 75 -8.37 0.27 -5.13
N PHE A 76 -8.38 1.15 -6.13
CA PHE A 76 -8.83 2.54 -6.01
C PHE A 76 -8.02 3.42 -5.03
N SER A 77 -6.96 2.88 -4.45
CA SER A 77 -5.99 3.62 -3.65
C SER A 77 -4.86 4.17 -4.53
N ASN A 78 -3.96 4.94 -3.93
CA ASN A 78 -2.75 5.46 -4.58
C ASN A 78 -1.51 5.41 -3.64
N PRO A 79 -0.30 5.74 -4.14
CA PRO A 79 0.93 5.78 -3.35
C PRO A 79 0.85 6.60 -2.06
N SER A 80 0.29 7.80 -2.16
CA SER A 80 0.23 8.77 -1.08
C SER A 80 -0.68 8.26 0.05
N GLN A 81 -1.76 7.57 -0.31
CA GLN A 81 -2.71 6.96 0.63
C GLN A 81 -2.11 5.77 1.39
N ILE A 82 -1.44 4.81 0.72
CA ILE A 82 -0.88 3.65 1.43
C ILE A 82 0.22 4.05 2.42
N ILE A 83 1.09 5.00 2.06
CA ILE A 83 2.14 5.52 2.97
C ILE A 83 1.52 6.12 4.24
N ARG A 84 0.31 6.67 4.14
CA ARG A 84 -0.45 7.29 5.24
C ARG A 84 -1.42 6.32 5.92
N TYR A 85 -1.38 5.03 5.60
CA TYR A 85 -2.12 4.05 6.38
C TYR A 85 -1.70 4.15 7.86
N PRO A 86 -2.65 3.97 8.79
CA PRO A 86 -2.37 4.14 10.21
C PRO A 86 -1.11 3.41 10.63
N ARG A 87 -0.19 4.16 11.24
CA ARG A 87 1.08 3.69 11.81
C ARG A 87 2.16 3.26 10.82
N LEU A 88 1.93 3.13 9.50
CA LEU A 88 2.98 2.67 8.57
C LEU A 88 4.22 3.58 8.59
N ALA A 89 4.03 4.89 8.38
CA ALA A 89 5.09 5.89 8.46
C ALA A 89 5.70 5.98 9.88
N ALA A 90 4.87 5.84 10.92
CA ALA A 90 5.36 5.86 12.30
C ALA A 90 6.28 4.67 12.61
N GLN A 91 6.01 3.48 12.05
CA GLN A 91 6.91 2.34 12.16
C GLN A 91 8.20 2.54 11.36
N ALA A 92 8.13 3.20 10.20
CA ALA A 92 9.32 3.56 9.42
C ALA A 92 10.23 4.51 10.19
N GLU A 93 9.66 5.50 10.89
CA GLU A 93 10.41 6.37 11.79
C GLU A 93 11.01 5.58 12.96
N LYS A 94 10.20 4.77 13.63
CA LYS A 94 10.59 4.03 14.84
C LYS A 94 11.71 3.04 14.59
N TYR A 95 11.63 2.26 13.51
CA TYR A 95 12.58 1.19 13.21
C TYR A 95 13.66 1.60 12.20
N GLY A 96 13.55 2.80 11.62
CA GLY A 96 14.60 3.41 10.82
C GLY A 96 14.81 2.71 9.47
N TYR A 97 13.78 2.73 8.63
CA TYR A 97 13.84 2.25 7.25
C TYR A 97 13.20 3.25 6.28
N ILE A 98 13.69 3.27 5.04
CA ILE A 98 13.08 4.04 3.95
C ILE A 98 11.82 3.29 3.50
N MET A 99 10.74 4.00 3.18
CA MET A 99 9.55 3.37 2.59
C MET A 99 9.20 4.05 1.27
N VAL A 100 8.88 3.28 0.23
CA VAL A 100 8.42 3.81 -1.06
C VAL A 100 7.16 3.09 -1.52
N ALA A 101 6.24 3.83 -2.13
CA ALA A 101 5.04 3.30 -2.75
C ALA A 101 5.00 3.70 -4.23
N PRO A 102 5.08 2.74 -5.17
CA PRO A 102 4.81 2.97 -6.59
C PRO A 102 3.30 3.00 -6.88
N MET A 103 2.89 3.57 -8.01
CA MET A 103 1.49 3.61 -8.43
C MET A 103 1.00 2.25 -8.97
N GLY A 104 1.88 1.39 -9.47
CA GLY A 104 1.46 0.21 -10.23
C GLY A 104 0.73 0.58 -11.52
N TYR A 105 1.22 1.56 -12.27
CA TYR A 105 0.62 2.13 -13.49
C TYR A 105 -0.68 2.92 -13.32
N ASN A 106 -1.64 2.42 -12.53
CA ASN A 106 -2.89 3.09 -12.15
C ASN A 106 -3.52 2.41 -10.92
N THR A 107 -4.67 2.92 -10.47
CA THR A 107 -5.34 2.46 -9.23
C THR A 107 -5.91 1.03 -9.31
N VAL A 108 -5.80 0.38 -10.46
CA VAL A 108 -6.34 -0.94 -10.78
C VAL A 108 -5.32 -1.81 -11.54
N GLY A 109 -4.01 -1.54 -11.39
CA GLY A 109 -2.98 -2.16 -12.22
C GLY A 109 -2.67 -3.62 -11.89
N TRP A 110 -3.03 -4.10 -10.70
CA TRP A 110 -2.78 -5.47 -10.21
C TRP A 110 -1.31 -5.92 -10.18
N TYR A 111 -0.34 -5.06 -10.52
CA TYR A 111 1.08 -5.33 -10.34
C TYR A 111 1.56 -6.61 -11.04
N GLY A 112 0.93 -6.97 -12.18
CA GLY A 112 1.20 -8.22 -12.91
C GLY A 112 0.52 -9.48 -12.37
N SER A 113 -0.10 -9.44 -11.18
CA SER A 113 -0.70 -10.61 -10.52
C SER A 113 -1.93 -11.22 -11.22
N ARG A 114 -2.47 -10.55 -12.24
CA ARG A 114 -3.54 -11.04 -13.12
C ARG A 114 -3.07 -11.36 -14.54
N GLY A 115 -1.76 -11.57 -14.71
CA GLY A 115 -1.13 -11.78 -16.02
C GLY A 115 -0.64 -10.48 -16.64
N GLN A 116 0.25 -10.61 -17.63
CA GLN A 116 0.94 -9.49 -18.27
C GLN A 116 0.07 -8.78 -19.32
N LEU A 117 -0.75 -9.55 -20.04
CA LEU A 117 -1.64 -9.09 -21.09
C LEU A 117 -3.11 -9.42 -20.75
N SER A 118 -4.03 -8.51 -21.06
CA SER A 118 -5.47 -8.74 -20.94
C SER A 118 -6.24 -7.92 -21.99
N SER A 119 -7.18 -8.56 -22.67
CA SER A 119 -8.10 -7.86 -23.59
C SER A 119 -9.15 -7.02 -22.86
N TYR A 120 -9.31 -7.22 -21.54
CA TYR A 120 -10.29 -6.52 -20.71
C TYR A 120 -9.72 -5.28 -20.03
N THR A 121 -8.42 -5.07 -20.09
CA THR A 121 -7.76 -3.89 -19.52
C THR A 121 -7.31 -2.93 -20.61
N LYS A 122 -7.19 -1.65 -20.25
CA LYS A 122 -6.55 -0.64 -21.09
C LYS A 122 -5.39 -0.01 -20.31
N PRO A 123 -4.15 -0.04 -20.83
CA PRO A 123 -3.73 -0.74 -22.06
C PRO A 123 -3.81 -2.27 -21.93
N LYS A 124 -3.65 -2.98 -23.06
CA LYS A 124 -3.68 -4.44 -23.07
C LYS A 124 -2.57 -5.05 -22.22
N ASN A 125 -1.40 -4.40 -22.14
CA ASN A 125 -0.27 -4.83 -21.33
C ASN A 125 -0.22 -4.14 -19.95
N LEU A 126 -1.39 -3.85 -19.36
CA LEU A 126 -1.48 -3.21 -18.04
C LEU A 126 -0.67 -3.96 -16.97
N GLY A 127 -0.74 -5.30 -16.97
CA GLY A 127 0.01 -6.12 -16.02
C GLY A 127 1.52 -5.90 -16.13
N GLU A 128 2.05 -5.95 -17.34
CA GLU A 128 3.47 -5.67 -17.61
C GLU A 128 3.89 -4.27 -17.16
N LEU A 129 3.14 -3.25 -17.56
CA LEU A 129 3.48 -1.87 -17.22
C LEU A 129 3.37 -1.61 -15.71
N SER A 130 2.37 -2.20 -15.04
CA SER A 130 2.20 -2.09 -13.59
C SER A 130 3.34 -2.76 -12.82
N GLU A 131 3.85 -3.88 -13.32
CA GLU A 131 4.99 -4.59 -12.72
C GLU A 131 6.29 -3.79 -12.92
N LYS A 132 6.52 -3.32 -14.14
CA LYS A 132 7.68 -2.49 -14.49
C LYS A 132 7.73 -1.18 -13.70
N ASP A 133 6.59 -0.54 -13.44
CA ASP A 133 6.53 0.67 -12.60
C ASP A 133 7.10 0.42 -11.18
N VAL A 134 6.76 -0.71 -10.56
CA VAL A 134 7.32 -1.09 -9.25
C VAL A 134 8.84 -1.24 -9.32
N LEU A 135 9.33 -1.99 -10.32
CA LEU A 135 10.77 -2.25 -10.48
C LEU A 135 11.56 -0.98 -10.80
N ASN A 136 10.97 -0.08 -11.59
CA ASN A 136 11.54 1.22 -11.91
C ASN A 136 11.67 2.09 -10.66
N VAL A 137 10.60 2.20 -9.85
CA VAL A 137 10.63 2.97 -8.60
C VAL A 137 11.65 2.40 -7.62
N VAL A 138 11.76 1.07 -7.48
CA VAL A 138 12.81 0.45 -6.66
C VAL A 138 14.20 0.84 -7.16
N THR A 139 14.42 0.77 -8.47
CA THR A 139 15.71 1.14 -9.09
C THR A 139 16.04 2.62 -8.87
N ILE A 140 15.06 3.51 -8.98
CA ILE A 140 15.21 4.95 -8.71
C ILE A 140 15.65 5.17 -7.26
N ILE A 141 14.97 4.55 -6.29
CA ILE A 141 15.31 4.70 -4.88
C ILE A 141 16.71 4.14 -4.56
N GLN A 142 17.09 3.01 -5.15
CA GLN A 142 18.44 2.44 -4.98
C GLN A 142 19.55 3.33 -5.56
N LYS A 143 19.25 4.13 -6.60
CA LYS A 143 20.21 5.07 -7.19
C LYS A 143 20.34 6.36 -6.39
N GLU A 144 19.24 6.85 -5.84
CA GLU A 144 19.19 8.15 -5.15
C GLU A 144 19.54 8.06 -3.66
N PHE A 145 19.34 6.91 -3.03
CA PHE A 145 19.49 6.73 -1.57
C PHE A 145 20.44 5.58 -1.23
N SER A 146 21.08 5.65 -0.06
CA SER A 146 21.94 4.58 0.45
C SER A 146 21.09 3.42 0.96
N VAL A 147 20.68 2.52 0.06
CA VAL A 147 19.83 1.37 0.33
C VAL A 147 20.64 0.08 0.39
N ASP A 148 20.32 -0.79 1.34
CA ASP A 148 20.85 -2.15 1.40
C ASP A 148 20.07 -3.06 0.44
N SER A 149 20.70 -3.43 -0.68
CA SER A 149 20.10 -4.30 -1.69
C SER A 149 19.73 -5.70 -1.19
N ARG A 150 20.24 -6.13 -0.02
CA ARG A 150 19.87 -7.42 0.61
C ARG A 150 18.72 -7.30 1.59
N ASN A 151 18.30 -6.08 1.93
CA ASN A 151 17.27 -5.78 2.91
C ASN A 151 16.15 -4.93 2.29
N ILE A 152 15.58 -5.46 1.21
CA ILE A 152 14.39 -4.90 0.54
C ILE A 152 13.18 -5.76 0.92
N PHE A 153 12.19 -5.13 1.53
CA PHE A 153 10.98 -5.75 2.07
C PHE A 153 9.82 -5.33 1.18
N LEU A 154 8.93 -6.27 0.84
CA LEU A 154 7.75 -5.97 0.04
C LEU A 154 6.49 -6.21 0.85
N VAL A 155 5.64 -5.20 0.96
CA VAL A 155 4.35 -5.28 1.63
C VAL A 155 3.24 -4.77 0.72
N GLY A 156 2.00 -5.18 0.95
CA GLY A 156 0.90 -4.70 0.13
C GLY A 156 -0.47 -5.08 0.65
N HIS A 157 -1.48 -4.24 0.39
CA HIS A 157 -2.85 -4.42 0.86
C HIS A 157 -3.79 -4.83 -0.29
N SER A 158 -4.63 -5.86 -0.09
CA SER A 158 -5.64 -6.29 -1.06
C SER A 158 -5.02 -6.67 -2.41
N ILE A 159 -5.30 -5.93 -3.50
CA ILE A 159 -4.64 -6.14 -4.80
C ILE A 159 -3.12 -5.97 -4.69
N GLY A 160 -2.65 -5.09 -3.81
CA GLY A 160 -1.24 -4.93 -3.49
C GLY A 160 -0.68 -6.14 -2.76
N GLY A 161 -1.47 -6.82 -1.94
CA GLY A 161 -1.08 -8.08 -1.30
C GLY A 161 -0.99 -9.24 -2.32
N GLY A 162 -1.87 -9.26 -3.31
CA GLY A 162 -1.74 -10.15 -4.48
C GLY A 162 -0.47 -9.83 -5.28
N GLY A 163 -0.16 -8.55 -5.48
CA GLY A 163 1.11 -8.09 -6.04
C GLY A 163 2.33 -8.54 -5.22
N THR A 164 2.27 -8.49 -3.89
CA THR A 164 3.34 -8.96 -3.00
C THR A 164 3.64 -10.45 -3.22
N TRP A 165 2.60 -11.29 -3.35
CA TRP A 165 2.80 -12.69 -3.70
C TRP A 165 3.41 -12.87 -5.09
N HIS A 166 2.87 -12.18 -6.09
CA HIS A 166 3.34 -12.24 -7.48
C HIS A 166 4.83 -11.90 -7.59
N PHE A 167 5.26 -10.78 -7.00
CA PHE A 167 6.67 -10.37 -7.00
C PHE A 167 7.56 -11.31 -6.19
N GLY A 168 7.06 -11.83 -5.07
CA GLY A 168 7.77 -12.80 -4.24
C GLY A 168 8.08 -14.10 -4.98
N MET A 169 7.14 -14.58 -5.79
CA MET A 169 7.32 -15.78 -6.60
C MET A 169 8.16 -15.53 -7.85
N LYS A 170 7.99 -14.38 -8.51
CA LYS A 170 8.66 -14.05 -9.78
C LYS A 170 10.10 -13.57 -9.60
N TYR A 171 10.41 -12.90 -8.49
CA TYR A 171 11.74 -12.34 -8.18
C TYR A 171 12.18 -12.71 -6.75
N PRO A 172 12.27 -14.00 -6.42
CA PRO A 172 12.52 -14.46 -5.06
C PRO A 172 13.84 -13.93 -4.47
N GLU A 173 14.84 -13.67 -5.32
CA GLU A 173 16.14 -13.13 -4.94
C GLU A 173 16.12 -11.64 -4.57
N LYS A 174 15.06 -10.90 -4.93
CA LYS A 174 14.98 -9.45 -4.72
C LYS A 174 14.48 -9.07 -3.33
N TRP A 175 13.68 -9.92 -2.70
CA TRP A 175 12.93 -9.56 -1.50
C TRP A 175 13.41 -10.36 -0.29
N ALA A 176 13.87 -9.64 0.74
CA ALA A 176 14.24 -10.25 2.02
C ALA A 176 13.03 -10.80 2.78
N VAL A 177 11.88 -10.09 2.68
CA VAL A 177 10.64 -10.42 3.38
C VAL A 177 9.45 -10.00 2.52
N LEU A 178 8.38 -10.81 2.59
CA LEU A 178 7.06 -10.52 2.04
C LEU A 178 6.05 -10.29 3.17
N GLY A 179 5.28 -9.22 3.10
CA GLY A 179 4.19 -8.90 4.03
C GLY A 179 2.87 -8.65 3.28
N PRO A 180 2.21 -9.70 2.77
CA PRO A 180 0.90 -9.58 2.13
C PRO A 180 -0.20 -9.33 3.18
N LEU A 181 -0.95 -8.24 3.02
CA LEU A 181 -2.03 -7.82 3.92
C LEU A 181 -3.38 -8.02 3.21
N ALA A 182 -4.19 -8.96 3.70
CA ALA A 182 -5.47 -9.35 3.08
C ALA A 182 -5.37 -9.57 1.56
N PRO A 183 -4.46 -10.44 1.07
CA PRO A 183 -4.11 -10.51 -0.35
C PRO A 183 -5.29 -10.96 -1.21
N ALA A 184 -5.55 -10.25 -2.30
CA ALA A 184 -6.40 -10.72 -3.37
C ALA A 184 -5.60 -11.73 -4.22
N ALA A 185 -5.49 -12.97 -3.72
CA ALA A 185 -4.86 -14.06 -4.46
C ALA A 185 -5.65 -14.35 -5.74
N SER A 186 -4.96 -14.42 -6.88
CA SER A 186 -5.55 -14.94 -8.12
C SER A 186 -5.24 -16.44 -8.20
N GLU A 187 -6.19 -17.23 -8.68
CA GLU A 187 -6.08 -18.70 -8.80
C GLU A 187 -5.11 -19.16 -9.90
N THR A 188 -4.32 -18.27 -10.49
CA THR A 188 -3.59 -18.53 -11.75
C THR A 188 -2.09 -18.72 -11.56
N SER A 189 -1.62 -18.98 -10.33
CA SER A 189 -0.20 -19.30 -10.06
C SER A 189 0.13 -20.80 -10.12
N MET A 190 -0.81 -21.63 -10.59
CA MET A 190 -0.70 -23.10 -10.53
C MET A 190 -0.52 -23.75 -11.90
N ILE A 191 0.32 -23.20 -12.78
CA ILE A 191 1.03 -23.96 -13.84
C ILE A 191 2.15 -23.13 -14.46
#